data_AF-A0A8T6NG11-F1
#
_entry.id   AF-A0A8T6NG11-F1
#
_cell.length_a   1.000
_cell.length_b   1.000
_cell.length_c   1.000
_cell.angle_alpha   90.00
_cell.angle_beta   90.00
_cell.angle_gamma   90.00
#
_symmetry.space_group_name_H-M   'P 1'
#
loop_
_entity.id
_entity.type
_entity.pdbx_description
1 polymer ?
#
loop_
_entity_poly.entity_id
_entity_poly.type
_entity_poly.pdbx_seq_one_letter_code
_entity_poly.pdbx_strand_id
1 'polypeptide(L)'
;MAIKNYNIPPYYDDFDQTKNYLRVLFRPGYAVQARELTQLQTAIQAQIDRFGNHVFKEGSPVLGGQATLDTKYAYVKLQSTFTDNGSTYYPEGDGGSNLPYYTDSVGLTLTGVTSGVIATVLEVVASTTSDSLTAFVRYTAAGTSTTTHQFTAEEILTFTVNGSTKKFKVRATVDNPVGYGTRVSVNEGVYFVKGNFVYTAADSIIVSKYTQNPSARIVYKVSENIVTSTEDASLVDNSIGTPNESAPGAHRYQVSMDLAVEPFLLSARTEDNVIQILLISGGQVTGRARTEYSELARTLATRTYEESGNYTVRPFQINVREYYNDGTNNGLYTQAEISSATGLGTNDAIAYGKARLAVGLEPSVAYVSGYRVETLSTTYVPVEKARDEGYINGSSIFMPLGGYIYVDQVVGLPNTTTFSTITLKNSSATAIGTARARALQYDSGTVGSAAFYKLYLFDIVMDPGQSFANVATLEDTSVAGYDFTARANDVDSAILTTVLYDPSNSSLVYRLPVNAVQSLRSSDDVTCDVFYYVK
;
A
#
# COMPACT_ATOMS: atom_id res chain seq x y z
N MET A 1 13.37 -30.69 8.15
CA MET A 1 14.48 -31.27 7.35
C MET A 1 15.36 -32.06 8.31
N ALA A 2 16.01 -33.12 7.85
CA ALA A 2 16.84 -33.97 8.71
C ALA A 2 18.13 -33.25 9.13
N ILE A 3 18.56 -33.46 10.37
CA ILE A 3 19.91 -33.10 10.85
C ILE A 3 20.92 -33.66 9.85
N LYS A 4 21.86 -32.82 9.41
CA LYS A 4 22.91 -33.23 8.48
C LYS A 4 23.87 -34.17 9.22
N ASN A 5 23.87 -35.45 8.83
CA ASN A 5 24.86 -36.42 9.29
C ASN A 5 25.98 -36.56 8.25
N TYR A 6 27.19 -36.81 8.75
CA TYR A 6 28.38 -37.00 7.90
C TYR A 6 28.74 -38.47 7.83
N ASN A 7 27.87 -39.28 7.21
CA ASN A 7 28.11 -40.70 6.98
C ASN A 7 29.07 -40.95 5.80
N ILE A 8 30.21 -40.27 5.83
CA ILE A 8 31.28 -40.35 4.83
C ILE A 8 32.63 -40.45 5.56
N PRO A 9 33.65 -41.09 4.94
CA PRO A 9 35.01 -41.03 5.45
C PRO A 9 35.48 -39.57 5.53
N PRO A 10 36.21 -39.15 6.59
CA PRO A 10 36.69 -39.93 7.74
C PRO A 10 35.72 -39.97 8.96
N TYR A 11 34.54 -39.34 8.89
CA TYR A 11 33.70 -39.08 10.08
C TYR A 11 32.77 -40.23 10.47
N TYR A 12 32.26 -40.98 9.49
CA TYR A 12 31.40 -42.16 9.69
C TYR A 12 30.26 -41.94 10.69
N ASP A 13 29.59 -40.79 10.62
CA ASP A 13 28.42 -40.50 11.45
C ASP A 13 27.17 -41.16 10.88
N ASP A 14 26.88 -42.37 11.36
CA ASP A 14 25.71 -43.19 11.01
C ASP A 14 24.55 -43.03 12.01
N PHE A 15 24.46 -41.87 12.69
CA PHE A 15 23.32 -41.58 13.55
C PHE A 15 21.99 -41.76 12.80
N ASP A 16 21.12 -42.59 13.38
CA ASP A 16 19.81 -42.93 12.83
C ASP A 16 18.72 -42.60 13.84
N GLN A 17 17.91 -41.61 13.50
CA GLN A 17 16.82 -41.13 14.32
C GLN A 17 15.73 -42.19 14.56
N THR A 18 15.54 -43.13 13.63
CA THR A 18 14.46 -44.13 13.70
C THR A 18 14.71 -45.17 14.79
N LYS A 19 15.97 -45.38 15.17
CA LYS A 19 16.38 -46.32 16.22
C LYS A 19 16.12 -45.80 17.64
N ASN A 20 15.76 -44.53 17.80
CA ASN A 20 15.45 -43.89 19.08
C ASN A 20 16.58 -43.99 20.13
N TYR A 21 17.83 -44.10 19.71
CA TYR A 21 18.97 -43.99 20.63
C TYR A 21 19.15 -42.52 21.02
N LEU A 22 18.89 -42.22 22.30
CA LEU A 22 18.94 -40.84 22.82
C LEU A 22 20.31 -40.47 23.38
N ARG A 23 21.08 -41.44 23.84
CA ARG A 23 22.37 -41.23 24.51
C ARG A 23 23.30 -42.40 24.29
N VAL A 24 24.57 -42.09 24.01
CA VAL A 24 25.65 -43.08 24.01
C VAL A 24 26.09 -43.34 25.45
N LEU A 25 26.09 -44.61 25.86
CA LEU A 25 26.52 -45.04 27.20
C LEU A 25 27.94 -45.59 27.13
N PHE A 26 28.92 -44.76 27.51
CA PHE A 26 30.32 -45.19 27.56
C PHE A 26 30.52 -46.22 28.68
N ARG A 27 31.13 -47.36 28.33
CA ARG A 27 31.45 -48.43 29.29
C ARG A 27 32.83 -48.18 29.90
N PRO A 28 32.97 -48.15 31.24
CA PRO A 28 34.27 -48.06 31.88
C PRO A 28 35.21 -49.18 31.43
N GLY A 29 36.49 -48.85 31.20
CA GLY A 29 37.52 -49.81 30.76
C GLY A 29 37.55 -50.11 29.26
N TYR A 30 36.66 -49.52 28.45
CA TYR A 30 36.67 -49.62 26.99
C TYR A 30 37.09 -48.28 26.35
N ALA A 31 37.93 -48.33 25.31
CA ALA A 31 38.33 -47.14 24.56
C ALA A 31 37.13 -46.58 23.78
N VAL A 32 36.97 -45.26 23.82
CA VAL A 32 35.91 -44.54 23.09
C VAL A 32 36.29 -44.43 21.62
N GLN A 33 35.33 -44.69 20.74
CA GLN A 33 35.53 -44.58 19.29
C GLN A 33 35.16 -43.18 18.80
N ALA A 34 35.89 -42.64 17.81
CA ALA A 34 35.61 -41.32 17.25
C ALA A 34 34.16 -41.18 16.74
N ARG A 35 33.61 -42.24 16.13
CA ARG A 35 32.21 -42.30 15.70
C ARG A 35 31.20 -42.15 16.83
N GLU A 36 31.53 -42.62 18.04
CA GLU A 36 30.62 -42.53 19.20
C GLU A 36 30.53 -41.08 19.70
N LEU A 37 31.61 -40.31 19.55
CA LEU A 37 31.66 -38.91 19.91
C LEU A 37 30.95 -38.03 18.87
N THR A 38 31.08 -38.33 17.58
CA THR A 38 30.33 -37.62 16.52
C THR A 38 28.83 -37.92 16.62
N GLN A 39 28.44 -39.18 16.79
CA GLN A 39 27.04 -39.56 17.03
C GLN A 39 26.43 -38.87 18.26
N LEU A 40 27.19 -38.73 19.35
CA LEU A 40 26.73 -38.00 20.55
C LEU A 40 26.39 -36.55 20.21
N GLN A 41 27.22 -35.86 19.43
CA GLN A 41 26.97 -34.48 19.01
C GLN A 41 25.73 -34.40 18.12
N THR A 42 25.60 -35.29 17.14
CA THR A 42 24.44 -35.37 16.25
C THR A 42 23.15 -35.66 17.03
N ALA A 43 23.20 -36.53 18.05
CA ALA A 43 22.06 -36.84 18.90
C ALA A 43 21.59 -35.64 19.74
N ILE A 44 22.52 -34.86 20.31
CA ILE A 44 22.20 -33.62 21.03
C ILE A 44 21.64 -32.59 20.06
N GLN A 45 22.28 -32.40 18.90
CA GLN A 45 21.82 -31.47 17.88
C GLN A 45 20.41 -31.81 17.40
N ALA A 46 20.09 -33.10 17.29
CA ALA A 46 18.75 -33.56 16.96
C ALA A 46 17.68 -33.17 17.99
N GLN A 47 18.03 -33.15 19.28
CA GLN A 47 17.09 -32.68 20.31
C GLN A 47 16.89 -31.17 20.23
N ILE A 48 17.97 -30.41 20.00
CA ILE A 48 17.92 -28.96 19.83
C ILE A 48 17.10 -28.58 18.59
N ASP A 49 17.31 -29.27 17.46
CA ASP A 49 16.55 -29.07 16.22
C ASP A 49 15.05 -29.32 16.40
N ARG A 50 14.66 -30.41 17.08
CA ARG A 50 13.24 -30.70 17.38
C ARG A 50 12.60 -29.60 18.23
N PHE A 51 13.31 -29.15 19.27
CA PHE A 51 12.83 -28.05 20.11
C PHE A 51 12.74 -26.76 19.30
N GLY A 52 13.78 -26.45 18.52
CA GLY A 52 13.87 -25.28 17.66
C GLY A 52 12.72 -25.22 16.66
N ASN A 53 12.46 -26.30 15.92
CA ASN A 53 11.37 -26.37 14.92
C ASN A 53 9.97 -26.27 15.53
N HIS A 54 9.79 -26.69 16.78
CA HIS A 54 8.51 -26.55 17.47
C HIS A 54 8.26 -25.09 17.89
N VAL A 55 9.32 -24.38 18.29
CA VAL A 55 9.24 -23.00 18.80
C VAL A 55 9.35 -22.00 17.65
N PHE A 56 10.44 -22.01 16.90
CA PHE A 56 10.78 -21.04 15.85
C PHE A 56 10.54 -21.60 14.45
N LYS A 57 10.25 -20.71 13.51
CA LYS A 57 10.27 -21.01 12.08
C LYS A 57 11.68 -20.82 11.54
N GLU A 58 12.08 -21.69 10.62
CA GLU A 58 13.35 -21.61 9.90
C GLU A 58 13.62 -20.22 9.30
N GLY A 59 14.85 -19.73 9.47
CA GLY A 59 15.29 -18.40 9.02
C GLY A 59 14.91 -17.25 9.93
N SER A 60 14.23 -17.52 11.06
CA SER A 60 13.81 -16.44 11.97
C SER A 60 14.98 -15.93 12.80
N PRO A 61 15.08 -14.59 13.01
CA PRO A 61 15.94 -14.04 14.05
C PRO A 61 15.38 -14.43 15.41
N VAL A 62 16.20 -15.05 16.26
CA VAL A 62 15.84 -15.49 17.61
C VAL A 62 16.22 -14.42 18.63
N LEU A 63 17.45 -13.90 18.52
CA LEU A 63 17.98 -12.84 19.37
C LEU A 63 18.70 -11.81 18.49
N GLY A 64 18.46 -10.52 18.72
CA GLY A 64 19.11 -9.46 17.93
C GLY A 64 18.72 -9.52 16.45
N GLY A 65 19.68 -9.23 15.56
CA GLY A 65 19.47 -9.30 14.10
C GLY A 65 18.58 -8.20 13.53
N GLN A 66 18.45 -7.07 14.23
CA GLN A 66 17.66 -5.95 13.74
C GLN A 66 18.37 -5.26 12.59
N ALA A 67 17.68 -5.13 11.46
CA ALA A 67 18.14 -4.39 10.30
C ALA A 67 17.60 -2.95 10.29
N THR A 68 18.46 -2.02 9.88
CA THR A 68 18.18 -0.60 9.74
C THR A 68 18.52 -0.13 8.33
N LEU A 69 17.69 0.75 7.78
CA LEU A 69 17.86 1.35 6.46
C LEU A 69 18.27 2.82 6.62
N ASP A 70 19.37 3.21 5.99
CA ASP A 70 19.79 4.60 5.84
C ASP A 70 19.73 5.00 4.37
N THR A 71 18.76 5.82 4.01
CA THR A 71 18.59 6.36 2.64
C THR A 71 19.30 7.70 2.44
N LYS A 72 19.94 8.25 3.48
CA LYS A 72 20.69 9.51 3.43
C LYS A 72 22.18 9.26 3.60
N TYR A 73 22.67 8.19 2.97
CA TYR A 73 24.06 7.81 3.03
C TYR A 73 24.87 8.64 2.02
N ALA A 74 25.48 9.73 2.46
CA ALA A 74 26.11 10.68 1.56
C ALA A 74 27.35 10.08 0.86
N TYR A 75 27.44 10.28 -0.45
CA TYR A 75 28.57 9.83 -1.26
C TYR A 75 29.27 10.98 -1.96
N VAL A 76 30.55 10.78 -2.27
CA VAL A 76 31.40 11.70 -3.01
C VAL A 76 32.19 10.89 -4.04
N LYS A 77 32.00 11.19 -5.33
CA LYS A 77 32.77 10.62 -6.42
C LYS A 77 34.09 11.38 -6.55
N LEU A 78 35.17 10.62 -6.52
CA LEU A 78 36.54 11.09 -6.57
C LEU A 78 37.18 10.74 -7.91
N GLN A 79 38.18 11.52 -8.30
CA GLN A 79 39.03 11.21 -9.46
C GLN A 79 40.05 10.14 -9.07
N SER A 80 40.25 9.14 -9.95
CA SER A 80 41.26 8.09 -9.77
C SER A 80 42.69 8.60 -9.94
N THR A 81 42.86 9.73 -10.65
CA THR A 81 44.12 10.49 -10.73
C THR A 81 43.83 11.97 -10.94
N PHE A 82 44.63 12.85 -10.34
CA PHE A 82 44.56 14.28 -10.56
C PHE A 82 45.89 14.97 -10.24
N THR A 83 46.10 16.17 -10.79
CA THR A 83 47.27 17.00 -10.51
C THR A 83 46.85 18.23 -9.71
N ASP A 84 47.58 18.50 -8.63
CA ASP A 84 47.44 19.72 -7.82
C ASP A 84 48.82 20.29 -7.50
N ASN A 85 48.99 21.60 -7.75
CA ASN A 85 50.24 22.34 -7.53
C ASN A 85 51.51 21.62 -8.07
N GLY A 86 51.42 21.04 -9.28
CA GLY A 86 52.53 20.35 -9.94
C GLY A 86 52.81 18.91 -9.47
N SER A 87 52.06 18.41 -8.49
CA SER A 87 52.14 17.01 -8.03
C SER A 87 50.94 16.21 -8.51
N THR A 88 51.19 15.03 -9.09
CA THR A 88 50.13 14.09 -9.48
C THR A 88 49.85 13.11 -8.34
N TYR A 89 48.58 12.94 -8.02
CA TYR A 89 48.07 12.09 -6.95
C TYR A 89 47.35 10.88 -7.54
N TYR A 90 47.62 9.70 -6.97
CA TYR A 90 47.04 8.41 -7.36
C TYR A 90 46.29 7.78 -6.17
N PRO A 91 45.05 8.20 -5.86
CA PRO A 91 44.23 7.61 -4.81
C PRO A 91 44.20 6.07 -4.79
N GLU A 92 44.09 5.44 -5.96
CA GLU A 92 44.01 3.98 -6.13
C GLU A 92 45.37 3.33 -6.44
N GLY A 93 46.44 4.11 -6.39
CA GLY A 93 47.75 3.70 -6.86
C GLY A 93 47.83 3.65 -8.40
N ASP A 94 49.04 3.49 -8.91
CA ASP A 94 49.34 3.40 -10.35
C ASP A 94 49.75 1.99 -10.80
N GLY A 95 49.66 1.00 -9.89
CA GLY A 95 50.17 -0.35 -10.12
C GLY A 95 51.71 -0.42 -10.18
N GLY A 96 52.40 0.67 -9.85
CA GLY A 96 53.85 0.81 -9.84
C GLY A 96 54.37 1.29 -8.47
N SER A 97 55.06 2.44 -8.45
CA SER A 97 55.70 2.96 -7.23
C SER A 97 54.73 3.67 -6.26
N ASN A 98 53.53 4.04 -6.72
CA ASN A 98 52.55 4.73 -5.88
C ASN A 98 51.54 3.73 -5.31
N LEU A 99 51.64 3.47 -4.00
CA LEU A 99 50.69 2.62 -3.28
C LEU A 99 49.32 3.31 -3.16
N PRO A 100 48.20 2.55 -3.23
CA PRO A 100 46.86 3.08 -2.96
C PRO A 100 46.78 3.62 -1.53
N TYR A 101 46.09 4.75 -1.37
CA TYR A 101 45.88 5.37 -0.06
C TYR A 101 44.39 5.67 0.21
N TYR A 102 43.49 5.22 -0.67
CA TYR A 102 42.05 5.44 -0.51
C TYR A 102 41.46 4.69 0.69
N THR A 103 41.94 3.49 1.01
CA THR A 103 41.53 2.69 2.18
C THR A 103 41.97 3.33 3.50
N ASP A 104 43.14 3.99 3.50
CA ASP A 104 43.69 4.64 4.69
C ASP A 104 42.88 5.87 5.13
N SER A 105 41.99 6.36 4.26
CA SER A 105 41.10 7.47 4.58
C SER A 105 39.90 7.06 5.45
N VAL A 106 39.59 5.75 5.55
CA VAL A 106 38.44 5.25 6.31
C VAL A 106 38.59 5.59 7.80
N GLY A 107 37.56 6.22 8.37
CA GLY A 107 37.57 6.69 9.76
C GLY A 107 38.22 8.07 9.99
N LEU A 108 38.87 8.65 8.97
CA LEU A 108 39.51 9.97 9.07
C LEU A 108 38.57 11.10 8.64
N THR A 109 38.94 12.32 9.01
CA THR A 109 38.23 13.55 8.62
C THR A 109 38.79 14.12 7.32
N LEU A 110 37.94 14.28 6.31
CA LEU A 110 38.21 15.05 5.10
C LEU A 110 37.81 16.51 5.31
N THR A 111 38.69 17.42 4.87
CA THR A 111 38.43 18.86 4.86
C THR A 111 38.48 19.39 3.43
N GLY A 112 37.38 19.99 2.98
CA GLY A 112 37.30 20.68 1.69
C GLY A 112 38.10 21.98 1.73
N VAL A 113 39.04 22.15 0.80
CA VAL A 113 39.90 23.34 0.74
C VAL A 113 39.12 24.59 0.32
N THR A 114 38.14 24.42 -0.58
CA THR A 114 37.34 25.53 -1.12
C THR A 114 36.11 25.78 -0.27
N SER A 115 35.35 24.74 0.06
CA SER A 115 34.10 24.86 0.83
C SER A 115 34.32 25.01 2.34
N GLY A 116 35.45 24.53 2.87
CA GLY A 116 35.70 24.43 4.31
C GLY A 116 34.81 23.39 5.02
N VAL A 117 34.07 22.57 4.26
CA VAL A 117 33.21 21.53 4.82
C VAL A 117 34.07 20.42 5.42
N ILE A 118 33.64 19.87 6.56
CA ILE A 118 34.31 18.75 7.22
C ILE A 118 33.37 17.54 7.20
N ALA A 119 33.91 16.40 6.78
CA ALA A 119 33.18 15.13 6.78
C ALA A 119 34.07 13.99 7.27
N THR A 120 33.51 13.01 7.98
CA THR A 120 34.20 11.77 8.32
C THR A 120 33.96 10.71 7.25
N VAL A 121 35.00 10.00 6.84
CA VAL A 121 34.87 8.89 5.88
C VAL A 121 34.38 7.65 6.60
N LEU A 122 33.29 7.07 6.10
CA LEU A 122 32.73 5.84 6.64
C LEU A 122 33.26 4.62 5.89
N GLU A 123 33.28 4.68 4.57
CA GLU A 123 33.68 3.58 3.70
C GLU A 123 34.09 4.13 2.33
N VAL A 124 35.04 3.48 1.65
CA VAL A 124 35.46 3.87 0.29
C VAL A 124 35.41 2.66 -0.62
N VAL A 125 34.75 2.83 -1.76
CA VAL A 125 34.61 1.81 -2.80
C VAL A 125 35.47 2.19 -3.99
N ALA A 126 36.38 1.29 -4.38
CA ALA A 126 37.27 1.45 -5.53
C ALA A 126 36.49 1.67 -6.84
N SER A 127 37.14 2.32 -7.80
CA SER A 127 36.61 2.50 -9.13
C SER A 127 36.52 1.16 -9.88
N THR A 128 35.58 1.11 -10.81
CA THR A 128 35.42 0.01 -11.76
C THR A 128 35.32 0.60 -13.16
N THR A 129 35.14 -0.24 -14.18
CA THR A 129 35.00 0.23 -15.57
C THR A 129 33.78 1.15 -15.78
N SER A 130 32.75 1.04 -14.95
CA SER A 130 31.54 1.88 -15.01
C SER A 130 31.43 2.88 -13.87
N ASP A 131 31.94 2.53 -12.68
CA ASP A 131 31.79 3.35 -11.48
C ASP A 131 33.09 4.08 -11.13
N SER A 132 32.98 5.33 -10.73
CA SER A 132 34.13 6.09 -10.23
C SER A 132 34.46 5.72 -8.79
N LEU A 133 35.70 5.99 -8.37
CA LEU A 133 36.12 5.91 -6.97
C LEU A 133 35.12 6.70 -6.12
N THR A 134 34.47 6.05 -5.15
CA THR A 134 33.38 6.66 -4.38
C THR A 134 33.66 6.54 -2.90
N ALA A 135 33.77 7.67 -2.21
CA ALA A 135 33.85 7.73 -0.76
C ALA A 135 32.48 8.02 -0.16
N PHE A 136 32.06 7.24 0.81
CA PHE A 136 30.87 7.50 1.60
C PHE A 136 31.27 8.24 2.87
N VAL A 137 30.59 9.35 3.12
CA VAL A 137 30.99 10.31 4.14
C VAL A 137 29.80 10.71 5.02
N ARG A 138 30.10 11.13 6.25
CA ARG A 138 29.15 11.80 7.13
C ARG A 138 29.62 13.23 7.37
N TYR A 139 28.85 14.21 6.90
CA TYR A 139 29.14 15.62 7.12
C TYR A 139 28.98 15.95 8.61
N THR A 140 30.05 16.50 9.22
CA THR A 140 30.11 16.84 10.65
C THR A 140 30.07 18.36 10.88
N ALA A 141 30.57 19.16 9.93
CA ALA A 141 30.51 20.62 10.00
C ALA A 141 30.13 21.24 8.65
N ALA A 142 29.31 22.29 8.71
CA ALA A 142 29.02 23.15 7.56
C ALA A 142 30.27 23.96 7.18
N GLY A 143 30.36 24.34 5.90
CA GLY A 143 31.47 25.12 5.37
C GLY A 143 31.59 26.53 5.95
N THR A 144 32.62 27.26 5.55
CA THR A 144 32.92 28.63 6.02
C THR A 144 31.78 29.63 5.79
N SER A 145 30.94 29.36 4.78
CA SER A 145 29.77 30.18 4.45
C SER A 145 28.52 29.88 5.29
N THR A 146 28.56 28.92 6.22
CA THR A 146 27.44 28.39 7.05
C THR A 146 26.19 27.89 6.31
N THR A 147 26.10 28.07 5.00
CA THR A 147 25.00 27.66 4.11
C THR A 147 25.32 26.44 3.26
N THR A 148 26.61 26.10 3.12
CA THR A 148 27.08 24.94 2.32
C THR A 148 27.29 23.75 3.25
N HIS A 149 26.50 22.70 3.05
CA HIS A 149 26.50 21.49 3.89
C HIS A 149 27.04 20.25 3.18
N GLN A 150 27.50 20.39 1.93
CA GLN A 150 28.06 19.31 1.12
C GLN A 150 29.34 19.78 0.43
N PHE A 151 30.16 18.83 0.00
CA PHE A 151 31.33 19.13 -0.81
C PHE A 151 30.91 19.69 -2.18
N THR A 152 31.71 20.59 -2.72
CA THR A 152 31.51 21.20 -4.04
C THR A 152 32.26 20.43 -5.12
N ALA A 153 31.70 20.40 -6.33
CA ALA A 153 32.36 19.77 -7.48
C ALA A 153 33.76 20.35 -7.73
N GLU A 154 34.68 19.52 -8.23
CA GLU A 154 36.08 19.86 -8.53
C GLU A 154 36.95 20.34 -7.35
N GLU A 155 36.43 20.38 -6.13
CA GLU A 155 37.23 20.81 -4.99
C GLU A 155 38.25 19.75 -4.55
N ILE A 156 39.29 20.22 -3.86
CA ILE A 156 40.32 19.37 -3.26
C ILE A 156 39.92 19.08 -1.83
N LEU A 157 39.94 17.80 -1.47
CA LEU A 157 39.75 17.31 -0.10
C LEU A 157 41.10 16.90 0.46
N THR A 158 41.41 17.35 1.67
CA THR A 158 42.67 17.02 2.36
C THR A 158 42.40 16.18 3.59
N PHE A 159 43.30 15.25 3.89
CA PHE A 159 43.30 14.43 5.09
C PHE A 159 44.71 13.99 5.44
N THR A 160 44.94 13.64 6.71
CA THR A 160 46.27 13.30 7.21
C THR A 160 46.32 11.84 7.62
N VAL A 161 47.18 11.07 6.97
CA VAL A 161 47.46 9.66 7.31
C VAL A 161 48.90 9.57 7.79
N ASN A 162 49.14 9.02 8.99
CA ASN A 162 50.49 8.80 9.54
C ASN A 162 51.40 10.05 9.45
N GLY A 163 50.84 11.23 9.70
CA GLY A 163 51.57 12.51 9.66
C GLY A 163 51.81 13.10 8.26
N SER A 164 51.36 12.43 7.19
CA SER A 164 51.44 12.92 5.81
C SER A 164 50.09 13.38 5.29
N THR A 165 50.03 14.59 4.71
CA THR A 165 48.81 15.10 4.06
C THR A 165 48.61 14.44 2.70
N LYS A 166 47.51 13.71 2.56
CA LYS A 166 47.00 13.17 1.30
C LYS A 166 45.84 14.01 0.80
N LYS A 167 45.58 13.91 -0.50
CA LYS A 167 44.56 14.71 -1.19
C LYS A 167 43.64 13.82 -2.03
N PHE A 168 42.38 14.20 -2.11
CA PHE A 168 41.44 13.75 -3.13
C PHE A 168 40.94 14.94 -3.93
N LYS A 169 40.47 14.68 -5.15
CA LYS A 169 39.74 15.66 -5.95
C LYS A 169 38.35 15.15 -6.26
N VAL A 170 37.35 15.97 -5.95
CA VAL A 170 35.95 15.69 -6.29
C VAL A 170 35.77 15.78 -7.80
N ARG A 171 34.94 14.90 -8.38
CA ARG A 171 34.64 14.93 -9.82
C ARG A 171 33.87 16.20 -10.24
N ALA A 172 33.77 16.41 -11.55
CA ALA A 172 33.07 17.54 -12.14
C ALA A 172 31.54 17.42 -11.96
N THR A 173 30.84 18.55 -12.01
CA THR A 173 29.38 18.62 -11.80
C THR A 173 28.59 17.71 -12.74
N VAL A 174 29.05 17.50 -13.97
CA VAL A 174 28.40 16.63 -14.97
C VAL A 174 28.28 15.17 -14.49
N ASP A 175 29.17 14.73 -13.61
CA ASP A 175 29.17 13.36 -13.08
C ASP A 175 28.24 13.19 -11.87
N ASN A 176 27.54 14.24 -11.44
CA ASN A 176 26.80 14.30 -10.17
C ASN A 176 27.66 13.77 -9.02
N PRO A 177 28.73 14.51 -8.66
CA PRO A 177 29.80 13.97 -7.83
C PRO A 177 29.41 13.85 -6.36
N VAL A 178 28.35 14.54 -5.92
CA VAL A 178 27.84 14.46 -4.55
C VAL A 178 26.36 14.10 -4.57
N GLY A 179 25.93 13.32 -3.59
CA GLY A 179 24.54 12.92 -3.46
C GLY A 179 24.33 11.96 -2.29
N TYR A 180 23.20 11.28 -2.30
CA TYR A 180 22.85 10.29 -1.29
C TYR A 180 22.59 8.93 -1.94
N GLY A 181 23.20 7.90 -1.37
CA GLY A 181 22.93 6.50 -1.64
C GLY A 181 22.16 5.87 -0.49
N THR A 182 22.05 4.54 -0.55
CA THR A 182 21.29 3.76 0.42
C THR A 182 22.15 2.63 0.99
N ARG A 183 22.23 2.54 2.32
CA ARG A 183 22.95 1.50 3.05
C ARG A 183 22.02 0.80 4.03
N VAL A 184 22.24 -0.49 4.21
CA VAL A 184 21.56 -1.30 5.23
C VAL A 184 22.60 -1.78 6.24
N SER A 185 22.29 -1.65 7.51
CA SER A 185 23.12 -2.16 8.61
C SER A 185 22.29 -3.13 9.44
N VAL A 186 22.88 -4.29 9.75
CA VAL A 186 22.27 -5.35 10.56
C VAL A 186 23.10 -5.50 11.82
N ASN A 187 22.45 -5.42 12.97
CA ASN A 187 23.12 -5.67 14.24
C ASN A 187 23.45 -7.15 14.41
N GLU A 188 24.38 -7.45 15.32
CA GLU A 188 24.64 -8.84 15.69
C GLU A 188 23.37 -9.55 16.15
N GLY A 189 23.33 -10.86 15.92
CA GLY A 189 22.15 -11.64 16.20
C GLY A 189 22.39 -13.13 16.10
N VAL A 190 21.38 -13.89 16.51
CA VAL A 190 21.32 -15.34 16.41
C VAL A 190 20.09 -15.70 15.59
N TYR A 191 20.29 -16.47 14.53
CA TYR A 191 19.24 -16.95 13.63
C TYR A 191 19.05 -18.45 13.78
N PHE A 192 17.80 -18.91 13.71
CA PHE A 192 17.51 -20.34 13.69
C PHE A 192 17.53 -20.85 12.24
N VAL A 193 18.56 -21.61 11.90
CA VAL A 193 18.83 -22.05 10.52
C VAL A 193 19.37 -23.47 10.48
N LYS A 194 18.77 -24.30 9.63
CA LYS A 194 19.05 -25.72 9.42
C LYS A 194 19.15 -26.47 10.75
N GLY A 195 18.25 -26.17 11.68
CA GLY A 195 18.22 -26.80 13.00
C GLY A 195 19.29 -26.34 13.98
N ASN A 196 20.03 -25.28 13.65
CA ASN A 196 21.10 -24.71 14.48
C ASN A 196 20.77 -23.25 14.84
N PHE A 197 21.32 -22.79 15.97
CA PHE A 197 21.31 -21.38 16.35
C PHE A 197 22.64 -20.76 15.92
N VAL A 198 22.63 -20.04 14.81
CA VAL A 198 23.84 -19.50 14.19
C VAL A 198 24.00 -18.04 14.56
N TYR A 199 25.16 -17.69 15.08
CA TYR A 199 25.53 -16.31 15.37
C TYR A 199 25.98 -15.59 14.09
N THR A 200 25.51 -14.36 13.92
CA THR A 200 25.95 -13.44 12.88
C THR A 200 26.46 -12.18 13.55
N ALA A 201 27.68 -11.77 13.22
CA ALA A 201 28.23 -10.49 13.69
C ALA A 201 27.46 -9.31 13.08
N ALA A 202 27.68 -8.11 13.63
CA ALA A 202 27.15 -6.90 13.03
C ALA A 202 27.80 -6.68 11.64
N ASP A 203 26.96 -6.47 10.64
CA ASP A 203 27.40 -6.32 9.25
C ASP A 203 26.58 -5.25 8.51
N SER A 204 27.08 -4.79 7.37
CA SER A 204 26.43 -3.76 6.58
C SER A 204 26.71 -3.92 5.09
N ILE A 205 25.74 -3.54 4.27
CA ILE A 205 25.87 -3.58 2.83
C ILE A 205 25.29 -2.33 2.18
N ILE A 206 25.98 -1.85 1.15
CA ILE A 206 25.50 -0.76 0.31
C ILE A 206 24.48 -1.34 -0.69
N VAL A 207 23.23 -0.91 -0.58
CA VAL A 207 22.13 -1.37 -1.45
C VAL A 207 22.17 -0.67 -2.79
N SER A 208 22.44 0.64 -2.75
CA SER A 208 22.63 1.46 -3.94
C SER A 208 23.63 2.56 -3.65
N LYS A 209 24.60 2.70 -4.56
CA LYS A 209 25.65 3.71 -4.43
C LYS A 209 25.12 5.13 -4.65
N TYR A 210 24.17 5.31 -5.58
CA TYR A 210 23.84 6.64 -6.12
C TYR A 210 22.35 7.01 -6.12
N THR A 211 21.45 6.16 -5.58
CA THR A 211 20.02 6.49 -5.45
C THR A 211 19.49 6.28 -4.03
N GLN A 212 18.54 7.13 -3.64
CA GLN A 212 17.82 7.10 -2.36
C GLN A 212 16.58 6.20 -2.40
N ASN A 213 16.11 5.86 -3.61
CA ASN A 213 14.86 5.11 -3.81
C ASN A 213 15.10 3.73 -4.43
N PRO A 214 16.03 2.89 -3.93
CA PRO A 214 16.19 1.55 -4.48
C PRO A 214 15.01 0.66 -4.08
N SER A 215 14.71 -0.31 -4.94
CA SER A 215 13.84 -1.44 -4.63
C SER A 215 14.68 -2.71 -4.67
N ALA A 216 14.88 -3.35 -3.51
CA ALA A 216 15.76 -4.50 -3.38
C ALA A 216 15.36 -5.38 -2.20
N ARG A 217 15.79 -6.63 -2.23
CA ARG A 217 15.74 -7.54 -1.08
C ARG A 217 17.10 -7.67 -0.46
N ILE A 218 17.16 -7.60 0.86
CA ILE A 218 18.37 -7.86 1.62
C ILE A 218 18.20 -9.22 2.27
N VAL A 219 19.15 -10.10 1.98
CA VAL A 219 19.09 -11.50 2.37
C VAL A 219 20.40 -11.96 2.98
N TYR A 220 20.35 -12.94 3.87
CA TYR A 220 21.52 -13.74 4.22
C TYR A 220 21.60 -14.95 3.30
N LYS A 221 22.76 -15.12 2.65
CA LYS A 221 23.11 -16.36 1.95
C LYS A 221 23.62 -17.36 2.98
N VAL A 222 22.97 -18.52 3.06
CA VAL A 222 23.34 -19.57 4.01
C VAL A 222 24.30 -20.54 3.33
N SER A 223 25.53 -20.62 3.82
CA SER A 223 26.54 -21.58 3.34
C SER A 223 26.92 -22.58 4.43
N GLU A 224 27.15 -23.84 4.04
CA GLU A 224 27.55 -24.92 4.95
C GLU A 224 28.94 -25.41 4.56
N ASN A 225 29.93 -25.17 5.43
CA ASN A 225 31.33 -25.48 5.16
C ASN A 225 31.89 -26.44 6.21
N ILE A 226 32.96 -27.14 5.82
CA ILE A 226 33.81 -27.88 6.75
C ILE A 226 35.14 -27.16 6.78
N VAL A 227 35.48 -26.57 7.93
CA VAL A 227 36.75 -25.84 8.12
C VAL A 227 37.79 -26.82 8.63
N THR A 228 38.91 -26.87 7.92
CA THR A 228 40.07 -27.69 8.25
C THR A 228 41.14 -26.87 8.96
N SER A 229 42.06 -27.52 9.66
CA SER A 229 43.20 -26.85 10.31
C SER A 229 44.19 -26.21 9.34
N THR A 230 44.07 -26.49 8.03
CA THR A 230 44.82 -25.78 6.98
C THR A 230 44.22 -24.42 6.68
N GLU A 231 42.91 -24.24 6.88
CA GLU A 231 42.19 -22.99 6.62
C GLU A 231 42.17 -22.08 7.86
N ASP A 232 42.16 -22.66 9.06
CA ASP A 232 42.19 -21.93 10.33
C ASP A 232 43.28 -22.49 11.25
N ALA A 233 44.36 -21.71 11.40
CA ALA A 233 45.51 -22.06 12.24
C ALA A 233 45.17 -22.13 13.74
N SER A 234 44.03 -21.59 14.20
CA SER A 234 43.58 -21.74 15.59
C SER A 234 43.10 -23.16 15.92
N LEU A 235 42.88 -23.99 14.89
CA LEU A 235 42.42 -25.37 15.03
C LEU A 235 43.56 -26.38 15.19
N VAL A 236 44.82 -25.94 15.29
CA VAL A 236 45.94 -26.82 15.65
C VAL A 236 45.98 -27.07 17.15
N ASP A 237 46.57 -28.18 17.57
CA ASP A 237 46.72 -28.47 19.00
C ASP A 237 47.63 -27.44 19.67
N ASN A 238 47.19 -26.89 20.81
CA ASN A 238 47.98 -25.97 21.62
C ASN A 238 48.72 -26.80 22.68
N SER A 239 50.04 -26.89 22.51
CA SER A 239 50.93 -27.46 23.53
C SER A 239 51.77 -26.35 24.15
N ILE A 240 51.61 -26.12 25.45
CA ILE A 240 52.40 -25.19 26.28
C ILE A 240 52.44 -23.76 25.70
N GLY A 241 51.28 -23.22 25.28
CA GLY A 241 51.13 -21.80 24.97
C GLY A 241 51.63 -21.34 23.60
N THR A 242 52.09 -22.27 22.75
CA THR A 242 52.35 -22.01 21.32
C THR A 242 51.59 -23.02 20.46
N PRO A 243 50.97 -22.58 19.34
CA PRO A 243 50.31 -23.49 18.39
C PRO A 243 51.31 -24.52 17.84
N ASN A 244 50.98 -25.81 17.90
CA ASN A 244 51.79 -26.87 17.29
C ASN A 244 51.31 -27.15 15.87
N GLU A 245 51.92 -26.48 14.89
CA GLU A 245 51.61 -26.61 13.45
C GLU A 245 51.76 -28.04 12.89
N SER A 246 52.40 -28.95 13.63
CA SER A 246 52.60 -30.36 13.23
C SER A 246 51.51 -31.31 13.74
N ALA A 247 50.54 -30.82 14.52
CA ALA A 247 49.42 -31.61 15.04
C ALA A 247 48.07 -31.01 14.60
N PRO A 248 47.54 -31.43 13.43
CA PRO A 248 46.23 -30.99 12.96
C PRO A 248 45.13 -31.36 13.95
N GLY A 249 44.33 -30.39 14.40
CA GLY A 249 43.14 -30.68 15.20
C GLY A 249 41.94 -31.10 14.37
N ALA A 250 40.80 -31.28 15.03
CA ALA A 250 39.57 -31.75 14.40
C ALA A 250 38.93 -30.69 13.49
N HIS A 251 38.36 -31.15 12.37
CA HIS A 251 37.60 -30.29 11.46
C HIS A 251 36.33 -29.73 12.12
N ARG A 252 35.90 -28.53 11.72
CA ARG A 252 34.69 -27.87 12.25
C ARG A 252 33.61 -27.81 11.19
N TYR A 253 32.39 -28.18 11.56
CA TYR A 253 31.22 -27.85 10.77
C TYR A 253 30.83 -26.40 11.03
N GLN A 254 30.76 -25.59 9.97
CA GLN A 254 30.42 -24.18 10.05
C GLN A 254 29.20 -23.89 9.16
N VAL A 255 28.23 -23.18 9.72
CA VAL A 255 27.18 -22.52 8.94
C VAL A 255 27.51 -21.03 8.93
N SER A 256 27.82 -20.47 7.76
CA SER A 256 28.01 -19.02 7.60
C SER A 256 26.76 -18.38 7.02
N MET A 257 26.56 -17.11 7.35
CA MET A 257 25.51 -16.27 6.81
C MET A 257 26.12 -14.97 6.33
N ASP A 258 26.15 -14.80 5.02
CA ASP A 258 26.77 -13.64 4.38
C ASP A 258 25.69 -12.71 3.82
N LEU A 259 25.78 -11.43 4.15
CA LEU A 259 24.78 -10.44 3.75
C LEU A 259 24.87 -10.17 2.24
N ALA A 260 23.75 -10.21 1.54
CA ALA A 260 23.68 -9.99 0.11
C ALA A 260 22.46 -9.15 -0.31
N VAL A 261 22.60 -8.47 -1.44
CA VAL A 261 21.52 -7.74 -2.11
C VAL A 261 20.98 -8.59 -3.26
N GLU A 262 19.68 -8.80 -3.28
CA GLU A 262 18.96 -9.45 -4.37
C GLU A 262 17.96 -8.50 -5.05
N PRO A 263 17.60 -8.78 -6.33
CA PRO A 263 16.52 -8.07 -7.01
C PRO A 263 15.21 -8.11 -6.21
N PHE A 264 14.40 -7.06 -6.36
CA PHE A 264 13.12 -6.94 -5.66
C PHE A 264 12.13 -8.09 -5.99
N LEU A 265 12.02 -8.45 -7.28
CA LEU A 265 11.06 -9.45 -7.77
C LEU A 265 11.49 -10.88 -7.41
N LEU A 266 10.57 -11.68 -6.87
CA LEU A 266 10.87 -13.06 -6.45
C LEU A 266 11.24 -13.97 -7.62
N SER A 267 10.63 -13.74 -8.77
CA SER A 267 10.91 -14.47 -10.02
C SER A 267 12.32 -14.23 -10.58
N ALA A 268 13.01 -13.20 -10.10
CA ALA A 268 14.37 -12.85 -10.51
C ALA A 268 15.42 -13.15 -9.42
N ARG A 269 15.09 -14.02 -8.45
CA ARG A 269 16.06 -14.43 -7.42
C ARG A 269 17.22 -15.20 -8.04
N THR A 270 18.42 -15.00 -7.49
CA THR A 270 19.64 -15.65 -7.96
C THR A 270 19.92 -16.94 -7.18
N GLU A 271 19.50 -17.00 -5.91
CA GLU A 271 19.78 -18.12 -5.02
C GLU A 271 18.49 -18.63 -4.36
N ASP A 272 18.42 -19.94 -4.10
CA ASP A 272 17.26 -20.56 -3.44
C ASP A 272 17.40 -20.64 -1.91
N ASN A 273 18.63 -20.75 -1.37
CA ASN A 273 18.90 -20.90 0.07
C ASN A 273 19.22 -19.56 0.73
N VAL A 274 18.21 -18.68 0.80
CA VAL A 274 18.35 -17.34 1.35
C VAL A 274 17.34 -17.04 2.43
N ILE A 275 17.76 -16.27 3.43
CA ILE A 275 16.90 -15.78 4.51
C ILE A 275 16.66 -14.30 4.29
N GLN A 276 15.42 -13.90 4.08
CA GLN A 276 15.08 -12.50 3.85
C GLN A 276 15.07 -11.72 5.16
N ILE A 277 15.88 -10.66 5.23
CA ILE A 277 16.01 -9.79 6.40
C ILE A 277 15.25 -8.48 6.24
N LEU A 278 15.34 -7.87 5.05
CA LEU A 278 14.71 -6.59 4.77
C LEU A 278 14.19 -6.55 3.34
N LEU A 279 12.97 -6.06 3.16
CA LEU A 279 12.37 -5.77 1.87
C LEU A 279 12.21 -4.26 1.72
N ILE A 280 12.84 -3.71 0.69
CA ILE A 280 12.84 -2.28 0.40
C ILE A 280 12.11 -2.06 -0.92
N SER A 281 11.15 -1.15 -0.93
CA SER A 281 10.46 -0.69 -2.14
C SER A 281 10.49 0.84 -2.19
N GLY A 282 11.07 1.40 -3.25
CA GLY A 282 11.13 2.85 -3.47
C GLY A 282 11.81 3.61 -2.32
N GLY A 283 12.85 3.04 -1.70
CA GLY A 283 13.55 3.66 -0.57
C GLY A 283 12.81 3.58 0.77
N GLN A 284 11.70 2.84 0.85
CA GLN A 284 10.97 2.60 2.09
C GLN A 284 11.01 1.12 2.49
N VAL A 285 11.06 0.84 3.79
CA VAL A 285 11.00 -0.53 4.31
C VAL A 285 9.56 -1.02 4.21
N THR A 286 9.32 -1.97 3.31
CA THR A 286 8.00 -2.62 3.14
C THR A 286 7.87 -3.84 4.05
N GLY A 287 8.97 -4.55 4.28
CA GLY A 287 8.99 -5.75 5.12
C GLY A 287 10.29 -5.87 5.89
N ARG A 288 10.22 -6.42 7.10
CA ARG A 288 11.38 -6.66 7.96
C ARG A 288 11.22 -8.03 8.60
N ALA A 289 12.32 -8.79 8.67
CA ALA A 289 12.36 -10.05 9.40
C ALA A 289 12.00 -9.82 10.87
N ARG A 290 11.18 -10.74 11.39
CA ARG A 290 10.78 -10.80 12.78
C ARG A 290 10.89 -12.24 13.21
N THR A 291 10.99 -12.45 14.51
CA THR A 291 10.89 -13.79 15.08
C THR A 291 9.52 -14.37 14.73
N GLU A 292 9.49 -15.34 13.82
CA GLU A 292 8.29 -16.10 13.53
C GLU A 292 8.33 -17.39 14.35
N TYR A 293 7.24 -17.65 15.08
CA TYR A 293 7.08 -18.91 15.82
C TYR A 293 6.35 -19.93 14.95
N SER A 294 6.59 -21.22 15.24
CA SER A 294 6.00 -22.36 14.53
C SER A 294 4.66 -22.76 15.18
N GLU A 295 4.56 -23.92 15.82
CA GLU A 295 3.33 -24.38 16.48
C GLU A 295 2.90 -23.47 17.65
N LEU A 296 3.85 -22.83 18.33
CA LEU A 296 3.52 -21.84 19.37
C LEU A 296 2.72 -20.65 18.81
N ALA A 297 3.08 -20.13 17.63
CA ALA A 297 2.29 -19.07 16.99
C ALA A 297 0.89 -19.57 16.63
N ARG A 298 0.76 -20.80 16.11
CA ARG A 298 -0.55 -21.38 15.77
C ARG A 298 -1.45 -21.46 16.99
N THR A 299 -0.96 -22.03 18.09
CA THR A 299 -1.78 -22.15 19.32
C THR A 299 -2.20 -20.79 19.89
N LEU A 300 -1.31 -19.80 19.89
CA LEU A 300 -1.64 -18.43 20.32
C LEU A 300 -2.63 -17.75 19.36
N ALA A 301 -2.48 -17.96 18.04
CA ALA A 301 -3.38 -17.43 17.04
C ALA A 301 -4.78 -18.04 17.18
N THR A 302 -4.90 -19.37 17.34
CA THR A 302 -6.18 -20.04 17.59
C THR A 302 -6.87 -19.45 18.82
N ARG A 303 -6.16 -19.29 19.94
CA ARG A 303 -6.73 -18.67 21.16
C ARG A 303 -7.20 -17.23 20.91
N THR A 304 -6.39 -16.43 20.23
CA THR A 304 -6.75 -15.03 19.92
C THR A 304 -7.98 -14.95 19.02
N TYR A 305 -8.09 -15.86 18.04
CA TYR A 305 -9.25 -15.93 17.15
C TYR A 305 -10.51 -16.42 17.87
N GLU A 306 -10.41 -17.41 18.74
CA GLU A 306 -11.52 -17.88 19.57
C GLU A 306 -12.00 -16.81 20.56
N GLU A 307 -11.07 -16.00 21.11
CA GLU A 307 -11.40 -14.94 22.06
C GLU A 307 -11.97 -13.67 21.42
N SER A 308 -11.54 -13.30 20.21
CA SER A 308 -11.83 -11.97 19.63
C SER A 308 -12.11 -11.95 18.12
N GLY A 309 -12.02 -13.09 17.43
CA GLY A 309 -12.24 -13.16 15.97
C GLY A 309 -11.21 -12.37 15.17
N ASN A 310 -11.67 -11.71 14.09
CA ASN A 310 -10.87 -10.82 13.26
C ASN A 310 -11.09 -9.37 13.66
N TYR A 311 -10.03 -8.64 13.97
CA TYR A 311 -10.13 -7.24 14.39
C TYR A 311 -8.89 -6.43 14.01
N THR A 312 -9.08 -5.12 13.89
CA THR A 312 -7.98 -4.16 13.70
C THR A 312 -7.66 -3.48 15.03
N VAL A 313 -6.38 -3.40 15.40
CA VAL A 313 -5.96 -2.67 16.61
C VAL A 313 -6.13 -1.17 16.40
N ARG A 314 -5.80 -0.70 15.20
CA ARG A 314 -6.09 0.65 14.72
C ARG A 314 -6.75 0.53 13.35
N PRO A 315 -7.84 1.27 13.09
CA PRO A 315 -8.48 1.21 11.79
C PRO A 315 -7.49 1.64 10.71
N PHE A 316 -7.46 0.90 9.60
CA PHE A 316 -6.69 1.32 8.44
C PHE A 316 -7.31 2.58 7.87
N GLN A 317 -6.51 3.63 7.69
CA GLN A 317 -6.94 4.78 6.92
C GLN A 317 -6.88 4.40 5.44
N ILE A 318 -7.97 4.68 4.73
CA ILE A 318 -8.13 4.35 3.32
C ILE A 318 -7.91 5.63 2.53
N ASN A 319 -6.94 5.60 1.61
CA ASN A 319 -6.68 6.67 0.68
C ASN A 319 -6.99 6.19 -0.75
N VAL A 320 -8.03 6.76 -1.38
CA VAL A 320 -8.41 6.37 -2.74
C VAL A 320 -7.75 7.30 -3.74
N ARG A 321 -7.00 6.72 -4.69
CA ARG A 321 -6.37 7.44 -5.80
C ARG A 321 -6.75 6.80 -7.13
N GLU A 322 -6.59 7.58 -8.19
CA GLU A 322 -6.60 7.07 -9.55
C GLU A 322 -5.44 6.09 -9.76
N TYR A 323 -5.68 4.96 -10.42
CA TYR A 323 -4.60 3.98 -10.66
C TYR A 323 -3.63 4.51 -11.72
N TYR A 324 -4.18 5.04 -12.83
CA TYR A 324 -3.41 5.67 -13.90
C TYR A 324 -3.17 7.15 -13.61
N ASN A 325 -1.92 7.61 -13.69
CA ASN A 325 -1.53 9.00 -13.58
C ASN A 325 -1.54 9.69 -14.95
N ASP A 326 -2.45 10.64 -15.15
CA ASP A 326 -2.50 11.50 -16.34
C ASP A 326 -1.83 12.88 -16.15
N GLY A 327 -1.22 13.10 -14.98
CA GLY A 327 -0.58 14.36 -14.59
C GLY A 327 -1.51 15.35 -13.90
N THR A 328 -2.83 15.14 -13.95
CA THR A 328 -3.85 16.03 -13.36
C THR A 328 -4.79 15.35 -12.37
N ASN A 329 -4.87 14.02 -12.41
CA ASN A 329 -5.86 13.21 -11.70
C ASN A 329 -5.38 12.61 -10.36
N ASN A 330 -4.28 13.09 -9.78
CA ASN A 330 -3.66 12.54 -8.57
C ASN A 330 -3.35 11.02 -8.67
N GLY A 331 -3.16 10.49 -9.88
CA GLY A 331 -2.93 9.06 -10.10
C GLY A 331 -1.58 8.56 -9.57
N LEU A 332 -1.48 7.25 -9.34
CA LEU A 332 -0.31 6.64 -8.74
C LEU A 332 0.73 6.16 -9.76
N TYR A 333 0.31 5.38 -10.76
CA TYR A 333 1.22 4.72 -11.70
C TYR A 333 1.23 5.40 -13.05
N THR A 334 2.43 5.63 -13.59
CA THR A 334 2.63 6.08 -14.97
C THR A 334 2.35 4.96 -15.96
N GLN A 335 2.12 5.32 -17.23
CA GLN A 335 1.93 4.34 -18.30
C GLN A 335 3.04 3.28 -18.35
N ALA A 336 4.31 3.71 -18.24
CA ALA A 336 5.46 2.82 -18.33
C ALA A 336 5.51 1.79 -17.19
N GLU A 337 5.12 2.20 -15.98
CA GLU A 337 5.05 1.33 -14.80
C GLU A 337 3.92 0.30 -14.91
N ILE A 338 2.78 0.68 -15.49
CA ILE A 338 1.68 -0.26 -15.74
C ILE A 338 2.08 -1.27 -16.81
N SER A 339 2.68 -0.83 -17.92
CA SER A 339 3.16 -1.72 -18.98
C SER A 339 4.20 -2.71 -18.46
N SER A 340 5.13 -2.29 -17.61
CA SER A 340 6.16 -3.18 -17.05
C SER A 340 5.59 -4.19 -16.05
N ALA A 341 4.59 -3.81 -15.27
CA ALA A 341 3.95 -4.70 -14.30
C ALA A 341 3.00 -5.72 -14.94
N THR A 342 2.31 -5.35 -16.01
CA THR A 342 1.24 -6.17 -16.63
C THR A 342 1.65 -6.83 -17.94
N GLY A 343 2.73 -6.37 -18.58
CA GLY A 343 3.12 -6.80 -19.93
C GLY A 343 2.18 -6.28 -21.03
N LEU A 344 1.27 -5.35 -20.72
CA LEU A 344 0.31 -4.80 -21.68
C LEU A 344 0.95 -3.75 -22.60
N GLY A 345 0.43 -3.67 -23.83
CA GLY A 345 0.76 -2.61 -24.78
C GLY A 345 0.36 -1.22 -24.26
N THR A 346 0.97 -0.18 -24.83
CA THR A 346 0.82 1.23 -24.48
C THR A 346 -0.65 1.68 -24.27
N ASN A 347 -1.55 1.33 -25.20
CA ASN A 347 -2.96 1.72 -25.14
C ASN A 347 -3.77 0.87 -24.14
N ASP A 348 -3.47 -0.43 -24.08
CA ASP A 348 -4.16 -1.37 -23.18
C ASP A 348 -3.80 -1.09 -21.72
N ALA A 349 -2.56 -0.65 -21.44
CA ALA A 349 -2.13 -0.22 -20.12
C ALA A 349 -2.91 1.03 -19.62
N ILE A 350 -3.17 1.99 -20.52
CA ILE A 350 -4.00 3.17 -20.18
C ILE A 350 -5.44 2.74 -19.90
N ALA A 351 -6.02 1.89 -20.75
CA ALA A 351 -7.38 1.39 -20.56
C ALA A 351 -7.52 0.61 -19.24
N TYR A 352 -6.56 -0.27 -18.98
CA TYR A 352 -6.45 -1.06 -17.75
C TYR A 352 -6.41 -0.17 -16.50
N GLY A 353 -5.59 0.88 -16.53
CA GLY A 353 -5.44 1.80 -15.41
C GLY A 353 -6.65 2.73 -15.23
N LYS A 354 -7.27 3.21 -16.32
CA LYS A 354 -8.49 4.05 -16.23
C LYS A 354 -9.68 3.30 -15.65
N ALA A 355 -9.75 1.98 -15.85
CA ALA A 355 -10.79 1.13 -15.30
C ALA A 355 -10.63 0.84 -13.80
N ARG A 356 -9.50 1.22 -13.17
CA ARG A 356 -9.18 0.84 -11.79
C ARG A 356 -8.86 2.04 -10.89
N LEU A 357 -9.11 1.87 -9.60
CA LEU A 357 -8.66 2.74 -8.52
C LEU A 357 -7.52 2.07 -7.78
N ALA A 358 -6.56 2.86 -7.32
CA ALA A 358 -5.55 2.42 -6.37
C ALA A 358 -6.03 2.77 -4.96
N VAL A 359 -6.55 1.77 -4.23
CA VAL A 359 -6.98 1.94 -2.85
C VAL A 359 -5.78 1.70 -1.93
N GLY A 360 -5.24 2.79 -1.39
CA GLY A 360 -4.12 2.77 -0.46
C GLY A 360 -4.58 2.40 0.94
N LEU A 361 -4.03 1.32 1.47
CA LEU A 361 -4.16 0.88 2.85
C LEU A 361 -2.95 1.40 3.64
N GLU A 362 -3.16 2.37 4.53
CA GLU A 362 -2.07 2.95 5.33
C GLU A 362 -1.44 1.93 6.31
N PRO A 363 -0.22 2.19 6.83
CA PRO A 363 0.41 1.33 7.83
C PRO A 363 -0.45 1.15 9.08
N SER A 364 -0.86 -0.08 9.39
CA SER A 364 -1.57 -0.40 10.63
C SER A 364 -1.37 -1.87 11.04
N VAL A 365 -1.97 -2.24 12.18
CA VAL A 365 -1.91 -3.57 12.77
C VAL A 365 -3.31 -4.17 12.84
N ALA A 366 -3.45 -5.39 12.32
CA ALA A 366 -4.66 -6.18 12.39
C ALA A 366 -4.37 -7.61 12.81
N TYR A 367 -5.40 -8.30 13.30
CA TYR A 367 -5.40 -9.71 13.58
C TYR A 367 -6.38 -10.40 12.64
N VAL A 368 -5.87 -11.30 11.82
CA VAL A 368 -6.65 -12.08 10.85
C VAL A 368 -6.42 -13.56 11.14
N SER A 369 -7.49 -14.29 11.43
CA SER A 369 -7.44 -15.67 11.94
C SER A 369 -6.52 -15.80 13.16
N GLY A 370 -6.47 -14.76 14.00
CA GLY A 370 -5.59 -14.68 15.17
C GLY A 370 -4.11 -14.40 14.88
N TYR A 371 -3.69 -14.39 13.61
CA TYR A 371 -2.34 -13.99 13.23
C TYR A 371 -2.21 -12.48 13.15
N ARG A 372 -1.17 -11.95 13.78
CA ARG A 372 -0.84 -10.53 13.73
C ARG A 372 -0.26 -10.16 12.36
N VAL A 373 -0.97 -9.31 11.63
CA VAL A 373 -0.54 -8.72 10.35
C VAL A 373 -0.23 -7.26 10.59
N GLU A 374 0.98 -6.83 10.22
CA GLU A 374 1.41 -5.44 10.30
C GLU A 374 1.92 -4.98 8.94
N THR A 375 1.36 -3.89 8.43
CA THR A 375 1.86 -3.20 7.24
C THR A 375 2.77 -2.06 7.69
N LEU A 376 4.01 -2.02 7.17
CA LEU A 376 5.00 -0.97 7.49
C LEU A 376 4.92 0.22 6.52
N SER A 377 4.35 -0.01 5.34
CA SER A 377 4.22 0.98 4.27
C SER A 377 2.83 0.88 3.65
N THR A 378 2.38 1.97 3.02
CA THR A 378 1.08 2.02 2.34
C THR A 378 1.04 0.99 1.23
N THR A 379 0.10 0.06 1.31
CA THR A 379 -0.10 -0.97 0.29
C THR A 379 -1.28 -0.58 -0.60
N TYR A 380 -1.05 -0.47 -1.90
CA TYR A 380 -2.11 -0.13 -2.85
C TYR A 380 -2.75 -1.39 -3.43
N VAL A 381 -4.06 -1.53 -3.24
CA VAL A 381 -4.86 -2.61 -3.81
C VAL A 381 -5.61 -2.06 -5.04
N PRO A 382 -5.44 -2.68 -6.23
CA PRO A 382 -6.21 -2.29 -7.40
C PRO A 382 -7.66 -2.76 -7.26
N VAL A 383 -8.61 -1.83 -7.39
CA VAL A 383 -10.05 -2.11 -7.36
C VAL A 383 -10.69 -1.64 -8.67
N GLU A 384 -11.53 -2.46 -9.29
CA GLU A 384 -12.23 -2.07 -10.52
C GLU A 384 -13.32 -1.04 -10.23
N LYS A 385 -13.43 -0.04 -11.12
CA LYS A 385 -14.49 0.96 -11.05
C LYS A 385 -15.80 0.35 -11.54
N ALA A 386 -16.89 0.64 -10.86
CA ALA A 386 -18.22 0.33 -11.35
C ALA A 386 -18.49 1.15 -12.64
N ARG A 387 -18.38 0.50 -13.79
CA ARG A 387 -18.63 1.07 -15.12
C ARG A 387 -19.68 0.31 -15.92
N ASP A 388 -20.26 -0.73 -15.33
CA ASP A 388 -21.28 -1.53 -16.00
C ASP A 388 -22.55 -0.71 -16.15
N GLU A 389 -22.96 -0.51 -17.40
CA GLU A 389 -24.18 0.18 -17.76
C GLU A 389 -25.30 -0.84 -18.04
N GLY A 390 -26.48 -0.56 -17.52
CA GLY A 390 -27.69 -1.33 -17.80
C GLY A 390 -28.61 -0.53 -18.72
N TYR A 391 -29.03 -1.13 -19.84
CA TYR A 391 -30.01 -0.51 -20.73
C TYR A 391 -31.43 -0.95 -20.34
N ILE A 392 -32.26 0.01 -19.93
CA ILE A 392 -33.68 -0.21 -19.66
C ILE A 392 -34.49 0.47 -20.76
N ASN A 393 -35.23 -0.31 -21.54
CA ASN A 393 -36.11 0.19 -22.60
C ASN A 393 -37.58 0.16 -22.14
N GLY A 394 -38.35 1.18 -22.53
CA GLY A 394 -39.81 1.17 -22.39
C GLY A 394 -40.35 1.40 -20.98
N SER A 395 -39.62 2.10 -20.11
CA SER A 395 -40.14 2.44 -18.78
C SER A 395 -41.19 3.55 -18.87
N SER A 396 -42.45 3.22 -18.58
CA SER A 396 -43.53 4.21 -18.42
C SER A 396 -43.45 4.87 -17.04
N ILE A 397 -43.39 6.20 -17.02
CA ILE A 397 -43.52 7.00 -15.79
C ILE A 397 -44.89 7.67 -15.78
N PHE A 398 -45.59 7.59 -14.64
CA PHE A 398 -46.85 8.31 -14.44
C PHE A 398 -46.55 9.66 -13.81
N MET A 399 -47.09 10.73 -14.39
CA MET A 399 -46.98 12.08 -13.83
C MET A 399 -48.08 12.27 -12.78
N PRO A 400 -47.74 12.48 -11.48
CA PRO A 400 -48.76 12.84 -10.50
C PRO A 400 -49.28 14.25 -10.80
N LEU A 401 -50.58 14.37 -11.07
CA LEU A 401 -51.25 15.65 -11.35
C LEU A 401 -51.60 16.43 -10.07
N GLY A 402 -51.45 15.81 -8.89
CA GLY A 402 -51.57 16.41 -7.58
C GLY A 402 -52.95 16.27 -6.94
N GLY A 403 -53.29 17.19 -6.03
CA GLY A 403 -54.51 17.08 -5.25
C GLY A 403 -55.76 17.28 -6.09
N TYR A 404 -56.79 16.46 -5.85
CA TYR A 404 -58.02 16.48 -6.64
C TYR A 404 -59.28 16.42 -5.77
N ILE A 405 -60.39 16.86 -6.34
CA ILE A 405 -61.74 16.71 -5.79
C ILE A 405 -62.63 15.96 -6.78
N TYR A 406 -63.66 15.29 -6.29
CA TYR A 406 -64.72 14.74 -7.13
C TYR A 406 -65.77 15.80 -7.44
N VAL A 407 -66.13 15.90 -8.70
CA VAL A 407 -67.16 16.82 -9.19
C VAL A 407 -68.17 16.11 -10.08
N ASP A 408 -69.42 16.55 -9.99
CA ASP A 408 -70.51 16.17 -10.88
C ASP A 408 -71.18 17.41 -11.48
N GLN A 409 -72.13 17.18 -12.39
CA GLN A 409 -72.85 18.24 -13.10
C GLN A 409 -71.92 19.28 -13.75
N VAL A 410 -70.82 18.79 -14.33
CA VAL A 410 -69.82 19.65 -14.98
C VAL A 410 -70.37 20.23 -16.28
N VAL A 411 -70.33 21.55 -16.39
CA VAL A 411 -70.63 22.31 -17.61
C VAL A 411 -69.37 23.04 -18.06
N GLY A 412 -69.00 22.88 -19.32
CA GLY A 412 -67.78 23.47 -19.88
C GLY A 412 -66.51 22.72 -19.48
N LEU A 413 -65.36 23.29 -19.87
CA LEU A 413 -64.03 22.81 -19.48
C LEU A 413 -63.32 23.93 -18.72
N PRO A 414 -62.59 23.62 -17.64
CA PRO A 414 -61.79 24.61 -16.96
C PRO A 414 -60.61 25.03 -17.86
N ASN A 415 -60.18 26.28 -17.78
CA ASN A 415 -59.05 26.75 -18.58
C ASN A 415 -57.71 26.28 -17.96
N THR A 416 -57.19 25.19 -18.51
CA THR A 416 -55.93 24.56 -18.10
C THR A 416 -54.70 25.15 -18.79
N THR A 417 -54.86 26.13 -19.69
CA THR A 417 -53.75 26.72 -20.46
C THR A 417 -53.23 27.99 -19.82
N THR A 418 -54.13 28.90 -19.43
CA THR A 418 -53.76 30.16 -18.75
C THR A 418 -54.03 30.15 -17.25
N PHE A 419 -54.58 29.04 -16.73
CA PHE A 419 -54.88 28.82 -15.31
C PHE A 419 -55.67 29.98 -14.68
N SER A 420 -56.85 30.25 -15.22
CA SER A 420 -57.80 31.21 -14.65
C SER A 420 -58.21 30.82 -13.23
N THR A 421 -58.60 31.83 -12.46
CA THR A 421 -59.05 31.66 -11.08
C THR A 421 -60.49 31.17 -11.05
N ILE A 422 -60.70 30.00 -10.47
CA ILE A 422 -61.99 29.41 -10.17
C ILE A 422 -62.44 29.90 -8.79
N THR A 423 -63.66 30.41 -8.71
CA THR A 423 -64.27 30.82 -7.44
C THR A 423 -64.93 29.62 -6.78
N LEU A 424 -64.60 29.38 -5.51
CA LEU A 424 -65.20 28.34 -4.68
C LEU A 424 -66.39 28.93 -3.92
N LYS A 425 -67.57 28.32 -4.04
CA LYS A 425 -68.80 28.80 -3.41
C LYS A 425 -69.38 27.78 -2.44
N ASN A 426 -70.01 28.25 -1.36
CA ASN A 426 -70.73 27.41 -0.42
C ASN A 426 -72.14 27.03 -0.94
N SER A 427 -72.88 26.22 -0.17
CA SER A 427 -74.25 25.81 -0.51
C SER A 427 -75.24 26.99 -0.66
N SER A 428 -74.90 28.17 -0.13
CA SER A 428 -75.68 29.40 -0.25
C SER A 428 -75.22 30.30 -1.41
N ALA A 429 -74.39 29.76 -2.32
CA ALA A 429 -73.80 30.46 -3.47
C ALA A 429 -72.91 31.68 -3.12
N THR A 430 -72.44 31.79 -1.87
CA THR A 430 -71.48 32.80 -1.45
C THR A 430 -70.06 32.33 -1.77
N ALA A 431 -69.21 33.21 -2.32
CA ALA A 431 -67.79 32.94 -2.50
C ALA A 431 -67.10 32.76 -1.15
N ILE A 432 -66.33 31.69 -1.01
CA ILE A 432 -65.62 31.31 0.23
C ILE A 432 -64.13 31.05 0.01
N GLY A 433 -63.66 31.15 -1.23
CA GLY A 433 -62.26 31.00 -1.60
C GLY A 433 -62.04 31.00 -3.11
N THR A 434 -60.78 30.87 -3.51
CA THR A 434 -60.35 30.77 -4.91
C THR A 434 -59.40 29.58 -5.09
N ALA A 435 -59.39 29.00 -6.28
CA ALA A 435 -58.48 27.93 -6.68
C ALA A 435 -58.19 28.00 -8.18
N ARG A 436 -57.25 27.20 -8.67
CA ARG A 436 -57.00 27.02 -10.12
C ARG A 436 -57.08 25.55 -10.48
N ALA A 437 -57.54 25.23 -11.68
CA ALA A 437 -57.61 23.86 -12.18
C ALA A 437 -56.40 23.50 -13.03
N ARG A 438 -55.85 22.31 -12.80
CA ARG A 438 -54.70 21.77 -13.53
C ARG A 438 -55.12 20.82 -14.63
N ALA A 439 -56.10 19.97 -14.36
CA ALA A 439 -56.67 19.02 -15.30
C ALA A 439 -58.06 18.58 -14.84
N LEU A 440 -58.88 18.14 -15.80
CA LEU A 440 -60.14 17.45 -15.56
C LEU A 440 -60.02 16.03 -16.13
N GLN A 441 -60.22 15.01 -15.30
CA GLN A 441 -60.14 13.60 -15.70
C GLN A 441 -61.50 12.93 -15.46
N TYR A 442 -62.01 12.22 -16.47
CA TYR A 442 -63.19 11.37 -16.30
C TYR A 442 -62.85 10.18 -15.41
N ASP A 443 -63.72 9.89 -14.43
CA ASP A 443 -63.52 8.79 -13.48
C ASP A 443 -64.55 7.68 -13.68
N SER A 444 -65.85 8.00 -13.63
CA SER A 444 -66.93 7.00 -13.72
C SER A 444 -68.28 7.60 -14.16
N GLY A 445 -69.24 6.72 -14.52
CA GLY A 445 -70.63 7.09 -14.83
C GLY A 445 -70.94 7.35 -16.31
N THR A 446 -72.16 7.73 -16.64
CA THR A 446 -72.57 7.94 -18.05
C THR A 446 -72.42 9.40 -18.45
N VAL A 447 -71.53 9.67 -19.41
CA VAL A 447 -71.29 11.02 -19.96
C VAL A 447 -72.61 11.61 -20.47
N GLY A 448 -72.94 12.82 -19.99
CA GLY A 448 -74.18 13.53 -20.36
C GLY A 448 -75.38 13.31 -19.44
N SER A 449 -75.27 12.48 -18.39
CA SER A 449 -76.33 12.31 -17.39
C SER A 449 -75.81 12.33 -15.95
N ALA A 450 -75.02 11.32 -15.56
CA ALA A 450 -74.48 11.17 -14.20
C ALA A 450 -73.02 10.73 -14.29
N ALA A 451 -72.16 11.64 -14.76
CA ALA A 451 -70.72 11.42 -14.85
C ALA A 451 -70.00 12.12 -13.71
N PHE A 452 -69.03 11.41 -13.13
CA PHE A 452 -68.12 11.92 -12.10
C PHE A 452 -66.76 12.18 -12.73
N TYR A 453 -66.18 13.32 -12.36
CA TYR A 453 -64.87 13.74 -12.82
C TYR A 453 -63.98 14.05 -11.61
N LYS A 454 -62.68 13.77 -11.78
CA LYS A 454 -61.62 14.25 -10.89
C LYS A 454 -61.14 15.60 -11.40
N LEU A 455 -61.36 16.64 -10.60
CA LEU A 455 -60.84 17.97 -10.86
C LEU A 455 -59.57 18.19 -10.03
N TYR A 456 -58.43 18.28 -10.69
CA TYR A 456 -57.14 18.54 -10.03
C TYR A 456 -57.00 20.04 -9.76
N LEU A 457 -56.85 20.42 -8.49
CA LEU A 457 -56.79 21.80 -8.03
C LEU A 457 -55.42 22.16 -7.46
N PHE A 458 -55.01 23.41 -7.65
CA PHE A 458 -53.82 24.00 -7.01
C PHE A 458 -54.05 25.48 -6.70
N ASP A 459 -53.16 26.08 -5.91
CA ASP A 459 -53.26 27.50 -5.49
C ASP A 459 -54.60 27.79 -4.80
N ILE A 460 -54.96 26.93 -3.83
CA ILE A 460 -56.22 27.02 -3.08
C ILE A 460 -56.05 28.06 -1.96
N VAL A 461 -56.82 29.14 -2.02
CA VAL A 461 -56.83 30.21 -1.01
C VAL A 461 -58.25 30.38 -0.49
N MET A 462 -58.47 30.06 0.79
CA MET A 462 -59.77 30.21 1.46
C MET A 462 -59.87 31.55 2.18
N ASP A 463 -61.08 32.11 2.22
CA ASP A 463 -61.35 33.34 2.97
C ASP A 463 -61.27 33.11 4.50
N PRO A 464 -60.92 34.12 5.30
CA PRO A 464 -60.79 33.97 6.75
C PRO A 464 -62.06 33.43 7.41
N GLY A 465 -61.93 32.31 8.15
CA GLY A 465 -63.04 31.66 8.85
C GLY A 465 -63.87 30.69 8.00
N GLN A 466 -63.54 30.49 6.72
CA GLN A 466 -64.15 29.50 5.85
C GLN A 466 -63.32 28.20 5.80
N SER A 467 -63.99 27.06 5.67
CA SER A 467 -63.35 25.73 5.52
C SER A 467 -63.57 25.18 4.12
N PHE A 468 -62.56 24.51 3.56
CA PHE A 468 -62.64 23.86 2.24
C PHE A 468 -63.72 22.76 2.19
N ALA A 469 -64.06 22.18 3.34
CA ALA A 469 -65.15 21.20 3.44
C ALA A 469 -66.53 21.75 3.04
N ASN A 470 -66.72 23.07 3.11
CA ASN A 470 -67.99 23.73 2.81
C ASN A 470 -68.15 24.14 1.34
N VAL A 471 -67.18 23.80 0.48
CA VAL A 471 -67.26 24.06 -0.96
C VAL A 471 -68.35 23.17 -1.54
N ALA A 472 -69.33 23.78 -2.21
CA ALA A 472 -70.44 23.08 -2.85
C ALA A 472 -70.42 23.25 -4.37
N THR A 473 -70.05 24.44 -4.86
CA THR A 473 -69.94 24.72 -6.30
C THR A 473 -68.65 25.44 -6.64
N LEU A 474 -68.15 25.16 -7.84
CA LEU A 474 -66.96 25.77 -8.43
C LEU A 474 -67.39 26.47 -9.71
N GLU A 475 -66.98 27.71 -9.88
CA GLU A 475 -67.37 28.53 -11.02
C GLU A 475 -66.22 29.38 -11.52
N ASP A 476 -66.00 29.35 -12.83
CA ASP A 476 -65.10 30.23 -13.56
C ASP A 476 -65.90 31.07 -14.56
N THR A 477 -65.99 32.37 -14.32
CA THR A 477 -66.64 33.36 -15.20
C THR A 477 -65.64 34.28 -15.88
N SER A 478 -64.35 33.95 -15.83
CA SER A 478 -63.28 34.84 -16.29
C SER A 478 -63.24 35.04 -17.81
N VAL A 479 -63.92 34.18 -18.58
CA VAL A 479 -63.99 34.27 -20.05
C VAL A 479 -65.43 34.23 -20.52
N ALA A 480 -65.92 35.34 -21.09
CA ALA A 480 -67.27 35.44 -21.63
C ALA A 480 -67.52 34.36 -22.69
N GLY A 481 -68.44 33.43 -22.40
CA GLY A 481 -68.89 32.38 -23.32
C GLY A 481 -68.27 30.98 -23.11
N TYR A 482 -67.36 30.82 -22.14
CA TYR A 482 -66.80 29.52 -21.74
C TYR A 482 -66.89 29.33 -20.22
N ASP A 483 -68.10 29.49 -19.66
CA ASP A 483 -68.31 29.39 -18.23
C ASP A 483 -68.11 27.93 -17.78
N PHE A 484 -67.08 27.68 -16.96
CA PHE A 484 -66.92 26.38 -16.30
C PHE A 484 -67.69 26.41 -14.99
N THR A 485 -68.64 25.49 -14.83
CA THR A 485 -69.31 25.25 -13.55
C THR A 485 -69.29 23.78 -13.21
N ALA A 486 -69.06 23.48 -11.94
CA ALA A 486 -69.08 22.12 -11.44
C ALA A 486 -69.61 22.10 -10.00
N ARG A 487 -70.32 21.03 -9.65
CA ARG A 487 -70.73 20.80 -8.26
C ARG A 487 -69.73 19.84 -7.61
N ALA A 488 -69.23 20.22 -6.45
CA ALA A 488 -68.40 19.33 -5.66
C ALA A 488 -69.29 18.25 -5.05
N ASN A 489 -69.01 16.99 -5.39
CA ASN A 489 -69.78 15.85 -4.92
C ASN A 489 -68.84 14.69 -4.69
N ASP A 490 -68.62 14.35 -3.43
CA ASP A 490 -67.79 13.23 -3.04
C ASP A 490 -68.59 11.93 -3.16
N VAL A 491 -68.07 10.99 -3.95
CA VAL A 491 -68.78 9.77 -4.34
C VAL A 491 -68.99 8.80 -3.15
N ASP A 492 -68.23 9.00 -2.07
CA ASP A 492 -68.15 8.05 -0.93
C ASP A 492 -68.68 8.61 0.41
N SER A 493 -69.28 9.80 0.42
CA SER A 493 -69.72 10.46 1.66
C SER A 493 -71.24 10.61 1.74
N ALA A 494 -71.86 9.97 2.74
CA ALA A 494 -73.28 10.17 3.11
C ALA A 494 -73.59 11.59 3.65
N ILE A 495 -72.58 12.46 3.71
CA ILE A 495 -72.62 13.86 4.10
C ILE A 495 -71.94 14.66 2.98
N LEU A 496 -72.60 15.68 2.44
CA LEU A 496 -72.16 16.53 1.32
C LEU A 496 -70.99 17.46 1.71
N THR A 497 -69.86 16.91 2.15
CA THR A 497 -68.63 17.68 2.47
C THR A 497 -67.55 17.40 1.44
N THR A 498 -66.91 18.46 0.94
CA THR A 498 -65.86 18.34 -0.08
C THR A 498 -64.51 18.00 0.56
N VAL A 499 -63.90 16.89 0.12
CA VAL A 499 -62.59 16.44 0.59
C VAL A 499 -61.56 16.62 -0.53
N LEU A 500 -60.39 17.16 -0.18
CA LEU A 500 -59.23 17.24 -1.08
C LEU A 500 -58.41 15.95 -0.93
N TYR A 501 -58.37 15.15 -1.99
CA TYR A 501 -57.56 13.94 -2.07
C TYR A 501 -56.12 14.27 -2.51
N ASP A 502 -55.14 13.52 -2.02
CA ASP A 502 -53.71 13.65 -2.34
C ASP A 502 -53.10 15.08 -2.26
N PRO A 503 -53.33 15.83 -1.16
CA PRO A 503 -52.84 17.21 -1.04
C PRO A 503 -51.30 17.33 -0.98
N SER A 504 -50.59 16.24 -0.65
CA SER A 504 -49.12 16.22 -0.52
C SER A 504 -48.39 16.12 -1.87
N ASN A 505 -49.08 15.75 -2.96
CA ASN A 505 -48.46 15.53 -4.27
C ASN A 505 -48.51 16.78 -5.18
N SER A 506 -48.19 17.96 -4.65
CA SER A 506 -48.30 19.23 -5.40
C SER A 506 -47.07 19.61 -6.25
N SER A 507 -45.96 18.87 -6.11
CA SER A 507 -44.68 19.13 -6.80
C SER A 507 -44.70 18.66 -8.26
N LEU A 508 -44.20 19.51 -9.17
CA LEU A 508 -43.93 19.16 -10.58
C LEU A 508 -42.60 18.41 -10.75
N VAL A 509 -41.78 18.35 -9.71
CA VAL A 509 -40.56 17.54 -9.67
C VAL A 509 -40.92 16.19 -9.06
N TYR A 510 -40.72 15.13 -9.85
CA TYR A 510 -40.92 13.74 -9.44
C TYR A 510 -39.62 12.95 -9.61
N ARG A 511 -39.42 11.97 -8.73
CA ARG A 511 -38.23 11.13 -8.76
C ARG A 511 -38.34 10.14 -9.91
N LEU A 512 -37.27 10.01 -10.69
CA LEU A 512 -37.16 8.95 -11.69
C LEU A 512 -37.11 7.57 -11.00
N PRO A 513 -37.56 6.50 -11.66
CA PRO A 513 -37.54 5.15 -11.09
C PRO A 513 -36.13 4.62 -10.81
N VAL A 514 -35.10 5.28 -11.35
CA VAL A 514 -33.68 4.93 -11.18
C VAL A 514 -32.89 6.10 -10.58
N ASN A 515 -31.90 5.77 -9.75
CA ASN A 515 -31.14 6.76 -8.98
C ASN A 515 -29.97 7.39 -9.75
N ALA A 516 -29.51 6.74 -10.82
CA ALA A 516 -28.38 7.19 -11.63
C ALA A 516 -28.68 6.92 -13.11
N VAL A 517 -28.89 7.99 -13.87
CA VAL A 517 -29.13 7.94 -15.32
C VAL A 517 -27.93 8.55 -16.00
N GLN A 518 -27.26 7.79 -16.86
CA GLN A 518 -26.13 8.30 -17.66
C GLN A 518 -26.61 9.07 -18.89
N SER A 519 -27.65 8.59 -19.57
CA SER A 519 -28.29 9.29 -20.68
C SER A 519 -29.75 8.86 -20.83
N LEU A 520 -30.62 9.79 -21.23
CA LEU A 520 -32.00 9.52 -21.64
C LEU A 520 -32.10 9.74 -23.14
N ARG A 521 -32.52 8.71 -23.86
CA ARG A 521 -32.77 8.77 -25.31
C ARG A 521 -34.27 8.85 -25.57
N SER A 522 -34.68 9.80 -26.41
CA SER A 522 -36.02 9.80 -27.02
C SER A 522 -36.05 8.88 -28.25
N SER A 523 -37.25 8.58 -28.76
CA SER A 523 -37.47 7.77 -29.96
C SER A 523 -36.76 8.29 -31.22
N ASP A 524 -36.34 9.56 -31.21
CA ASP A 524 -35.71 10.23 -32.35
C ASP A 524 -34.17 10.32 -32.22
N ASP A 525 -33.58 9.56 -31.29
CA ASP A 525 -32.12 9.49 -31.01
C ASP A 525 -31.46 10.86 -30.67
N VAL A 526 -32.29 11.87 -30.36
CA VAL A 526 -31.84 13.13 -29.77
C VAL A 526 -31.67 12.92 -28.27
N THR A 527 -30.44 13.11 -27.78
CA THR A 527 -30.15 13.20 -26.35
C THR A 527 -30.96 14.35 -25.75
N CYS A 528 -31.97 14.03 -24.95
CA CYS A 528 -32.77 15.03 -24.25
C CYS A 528 -31.99 15.47 -23.00
N ASP A 529 -30.94 16.27 -23.17
CA ASP A 529 -30.26 16.92 -22.04
C ASP A 529 -31.15 18.06 -21.54
N VAL A 530 -32.09 17.74 -20.63
CA VAL A 530 -32.85 18.75 -19.89
C VAL A 530 -32.32 18.76 -18.46
N PHE A 531 -31.40 19.69 -18.21
CA PHE A 531 -30.81 20.08 -16.93
C PHE A 531 -31.45 19.45 -15.67
N TYR A 532 -30.73 18.53 -15.04
CA TYR A 532 -31.10 18.00 -13.73
C TYR A 532 -30.36 18.79 -12.64
N TYR A 533 -31.09 19.60 -11.87
CA TYR A 533 -30.59 20.04 -10.57
C TYR A 533 -30.93 18.96 -9.55
N VAL A 534 -29.93 18.12 -9.24
CA VAL A 534 -29.96 17.30 -8.02
C VAL A 534 -29.75 18.25 -6.84
N LYS A 535 -30.76 18.38 -5.99
CA LYS A 535 -30.59 18.95 -4.64
C LYS A 535 -30.52 17.83 -3.63
#